data_AF-A0A3M5DZU4-F1
#
_entry.id   AF-A0A3M5DZU4-F1
#
_cell.length_a   1.000
_cell.length_b   1.000
_cell.length_c   1.000
_cell.angle_alpha   90.00
_cell.angle_beta   90.00
_cell.angle_gamma   90.00
#
_symmetry.space_group_name_H-M   'P 1'
#
loop_
_entity.id
_entity.type
_entity.pdbx_description
1 polymer ?
#
loop_
_entity_poly.entity_id
_entity_poly.type
_entity_poly.pdbx_seq_one_letter_code
_entity_poly.pdbx_strand_id
1 'polypeptide(L)'
;MSTSAAQQGRNQNGEYNILDSIIAETRLSPDDEAYDIAKRGVSAFIEELLKPQNDGEPVKKAMVDRMIAEIDAKLSTQMDEILHHPDFQALESAWRGLQLLVDRTNFRENIKIEILSVSKQDLLDDFEDSPEVMQSGLYKHIYTAEYGQFGGQPVGAIIANYYMSPSSPDVKLMQYVSSVACMAHAPFVAAAGPKFFGLESFTGLPDLKDLKDHFEGPQFAKWQSFRQSEDSRYVALTVPRFLLRTPYDPEENPVKSFAYKETVANSHEHYLWGNTAYAFGTKLTDSFAKYRWCPNIIGPQSGGAVEDLPLHHFESMGEIETKIPTEVLVSDRREYELAEEGFISLTMRKGSDNAAFFSASSVQKPKFFGISAEGKAAELNYKRNNVHEFLNNPAD
;
A
#
# COMPACT_ATOMS: atom_id res chain seq x y z
N MET A 1 -11.34 -92.21 -9.35
CA MET A 1 -10.53 -91.08 -8.84
C MET A 1 -11.02 -89.85 -9.58
N SER A 2 -12.20 -89.29 -9.27
CA SER A 2 -12.61 -88.66 -8.01
C SER A 2 -11.75 -87.43 -7.72
N THR A 3 -12.22 -86.26 -8.15
CA THR A 3 -12.32 -85.07 -7.28
C THR A 3 -13.34 -84.10 -7.88
N SER A 4 -14.31 -83.79 -7.05
CA SER A 4 -15.56 -83.10 -7.33
C SER A 4 -15.42 -81.58 -7.33
N ALA A 5 -16.29 -80.95 -8.12
CA ALA A 5 -17.02 -79.71 -7.89
C ALA A 5 -16.56 -78.74 -6.77
N ALA A 6 -16.34 -77.49 -7.17
CA ALA A 6 -16.83 -76.33 -6.43
C ALA A 6 -17.19 -75.22 -7.42
N GLN A 7 -18.43 -75.27 -7.91
CA GLN A 7 -19.14 -74.16 -8.52
C GLN A 7 -19.56 -73.25 -7.37
N GLN A 8 -18.84 -72.15 -7.14
CA GLN A 8 -19.32 -71.00 -6.36
C GLN A 8 -19.50 -69.88 -7.38
N GLY A 9 -20.70 -69.50 -7.76
CA GLY A 9 -21.73 -69.02 -6.84
C GLY A 9 -21.75 -67.51 -6.99
N ARG A 10 -22.41 -67.04 -8.05
CA ARG A 10 -22.76 -65.65 -8.29
C ARG A 10 -23.54 -65.15 -7.06
N ASN A 11 -22.89 -64.40 -6.19
CA ASN A 11 -23.58 -63.49 -5.27
C ASN A 11 -23.49 -62.09 -5.87
N GLN A 12 -24.34 -61.83 -6.86
CA GLN A 12 -24.82 -60.48 -7.14
C GLN A 12 -25.77 -60.12 -6.01
N ASN A 13 -25.25 -59.43 -5.00
CA ASN A 13 -26.01 -58.65 -4.02
C ASN A 13 -25.00 -57.74 -3.31
N GLY A 14 -24.40 -56.85 -4.09
CA GLY A 14 -23.94 -55.57 -3.56
C GLY A 14 -25.07 -54.61 -3.86
N GLU A 15 -25.79 -54.15 -2.84
CA GLU A 15 -26.52 -52.91 -2.94
C GLU A 15 -25.54 -51.87 -3.45
N TYR A 16 -25.60 -51.54 -4.74
CA TYR A 16 -24.96 -50.33 -5.21
C TYR A 16 -25.65 -49.23 -4.43
N ASN A 17 -24.90 -48.67 -3.47
CA ASN A 17 -25.33 -47.50 -2.74
C ASN A 17 -25.76 -46.48 -3.80
N ILE A 18 -26.92 -45.85 -3.65
CA ILE A 18 -27.53 -45.02 -4.72
C ILE A 18 -26.53 -44.00 -5.28
N LEU A 19 -25.62 -43.52 -4.43
CA LEU A 19 -24.46 -42.71 -4.77
C LEU A 19 -23.50 -43.37 -5.77
N ASP A 20 -23.11 -44.62 -5.55
CA ASP A 20 -22.19 -45.35 -6.42
C ASP A 20 -22.84 -45.67 -7.79
N SER A 21 -24.17 -45.84 -7.85
CA SER A 21 -24.88 -45.96 -9.14
C SER A 21 -24.94 -44.66 -9.95
N ILE A 22 -25.06 -43.51 -9.27
CA ILE A 22 -25.07 -42.19 -9.93
C ILE A 22 -23.66 -41.84 -10.44
N ILE A 23 -22.61 -42.18 -9.68
CA ILE A 23 -21.21 -41.91 -10.07
C ILE A 23 -20.75 -42.88 -11.18
N ALA A 24 -21.29 -44.10 -11.25
CA ALA A 24 -21.03 -44.99 -12.37
C ALA A 24 -21.53 -44.42 -13.72
N GLU A 25 -22.53 -43.53 -13.68
CA GLU A 25 -23.10 -42.87 -14.87
C GLU A 25 -22.20 -41.72 -15.40
N THR A 26 -21.32 -41.15 -14.57
CA THR A 26 -20.42 -40.03 -14.93
C THR A 26 -19.10 -40.47 -15.59
N ARG A 27 -18.94 -41.74 -15.99
CA ARG A 27 -17.74 -42.30 -16.65
C ARG A 27 -16.42 -42.16 -15.85
N LEU A 28 -16.50 -41.96 -14.54
CA LEU A 28 -15.33 -41.88 -13.66
C LEU A 28 -15.02 -43.27 -13.09
N SER A 29 -13.77 -43.70 -13.15
CA SER A 29 -13.31 -44.95 -12.52
C SER A 29 -12.96 -44.74 -11.05
N PRO A 30 -13.16 -45.75 -10.17
CA PRO A 30 -12.82 -45.65 -8.74
C PRO A 30 -11.34 -45.41 -8.42
N ASP A 31 -10.42 -45.70 -9.35
CA ASP A 31 -8.98 -45.47 -9.19
C ASP A 31 -8.54 -44.03 -9.52
N ASP A 32 -9.48 -43.17 -9.93
CA ASP A 32 -9.23 -41.78 -10.30
C ASP A 32 -9.35 -40.87 -9.07
N GLU A 33 -8.40 -39.96 -8.83
CA GLU A 33 -8.46 -39.01 -7.70
C GLU A 33 -9.73 -38.14 -7.74
N ALA A 34 -10.26 -37.92 -8.95
CA ALA A 34 -11.51 -37.21 -9.18
C ALA A 34 -12.76 -37.96 -8.66
N TYR A 35 -12.69 -39.28 -8.47
CA TYR A 35 -13.83 -40.10 -8.01
C TYR A 35 -14.27 -39.71 -6.60
N ASP A 36 -13.31 -39.57 -5.67
CA ASP A 36 -13.61 -39.19 -4.28
C ASP A 36 -14.13 -37.76 -4.17
N ILE A 37 -13.65 -36.85 -5.02
CA ILE A 37 -14.13 -35.46 -5.09
C ILE A 37 -15.58 -35.43 -5.62
N ALA A 38 -15.84 -36.16 -6.72
CA ALA A 38 -17.17 -36.27 -7.30
C ALA A 38 -18.17 -36.90 -6.30
N LYS A 39 -17.75 -37.94 -5.57
CA LYS A 39 -18.59 -38.58 -4.54
C LYS A 39 -19.00 -37.61 -3.44
N ARG A 40 -18.06 -36.82 -2.91
CA ARG A 40 -18.36 -35.79 -1.92
C ARG A 40 -19.29 -34.71 -2.48
N GLY A 41 -19.06 -34.26 -3.71
CA GLY A 41 -19.90 -33.27 -4.39
C GLY A 41 -21.35 -33.75 -4.57
N VAL A 42 -21.54 -34.98 -5.06
CA VAL A 42 -22.87 -35.57 -5.25
C VAL A 42 -23.59 -35.79 -3.91
N SER A 43 -22.89 -36.25 -2.88
CA SER A 43 -23.47 -36.39 -1.54
C SER A 43 -23.95 -35.06 -0.96
N ALA A 44 -23.11 -34.01 -1.03
CA ALA A 44 -23.48 -32.68 -0.56
C ALA A 44 -24.66 -32.09 -1.34
N PHE A 45 -24.71 -32.33 -2.65
CA PHE A 45 -25.81 -31.89 -3.51
C PHE A 45 -27.15 -32.57 -3.15
N ILE A 46 -27.14 -33.88 -2.91
CA ILE A 46 -28.33 -34.63 -2.49
C ILE A 46 -28.83 -34.17 -1.13
N GLU A 47 -27.93 -33.92 -0.17
CA GLU A 47 -28.29 -33.40 1.15
C GLU A 47 -29.01 -32.05 1.07
N GLU A 48 -28.56 -31.17 0.18
CA GLU A 48 -29.17 -29.85 -0.05
C GLU A 48 -30.52 -29.95 -0.80
N LEU A 49 -30.66 -30.89 -1.74
CA LEU A 49 -31.92 -31.19 -2.42
C LEU A 49 -33.01 -31.69 -1.47
N LEU A 50 -32.63 -32.43 -0.43
CA LEU A 50 -33.55 -32.97 0.58
C LEU A 50 -34.07 -31.90 1.56
N LYS A 51 -33.57 -30.66 1.51
CA LYS A 51 -34.06 -29.59 2.35
C LYS A 51 -35.47 -29.15 1.92
N PRO A 52 -36.37 -28.78 2.87
CA PRO A 52 -37.77 -28.43 2.57
C PRO A 52 -37.96 -27.28 1.57
N GLN A 53 -36.93 -26.44 1.41
CA GLN A 53 -36.93 -25.26 0.55
C GLN A 53 -36.83 -25.62 -0.95
N ASN A 54 -36.34 -26.83 -1.28
CA ASN A 54 -36.13 -27.30 -2.66
C ASN A 54 -37.12 -28.40 -3.06
N ASP A 55 -38.15 -28.66 -2.24
CA ASP A 55 -39.09 -29.75 -2.45
C ASP A 55 -39.95 -29.51 -3.71
N GLY A 56 -39.87 -30.44 -4.67
CA GLY A 56 -40.60 -30.38 -5.95
C GLY A 56 -39.97 -29.54 -7.07
N GLU A 57 -38.79 -28.92 -6.87
CA GLU A 57 -38.07 -28.26 -7.97
C GLU A 57 -37.37 -29.29 -8.88
N PRO A 58 -37.54 -29.23 -10.21
CA PRO A 58 -36.83 -30.13 -11.11
C PRO A 58 -35.33 -29.82 -11.12
N VAL A 59 -34.50 -30.86 -10.93
CA VAL A 59 -33.04 -30.75 -10.99
C VAL A 59 -32.60 -30.33 -12.39
N LYS A 60 -32.27 -29.05 -12.54
CA LYS A 60 -31.74 -28.45 -13.77
C LYS A 60 -30.36 -27.87 -13.50
N LYS A 61 -29.55 -27.71 -14.54
CA LYS A 61 -28.25 -27.04 -14.44
C LYS A 61 -28.35 -25.68 -13.71
N ALA A 62 -29.42 -24.93 -13.99
CA ALA A 62 -29.70 -23.65 -13.34
C ALA A 62 -29.85 -23.73 -11.81
N MET A 63 -30.29 -24.85 -11.24
CA MET A 63 -30.37 -25.03 -9.79
C MET A 63 -28.97 -25.20 -9.19
N VAL A 64 -28.11 -25.98 -9.84
CA VAL A 64 -26.70 -26.13 -9.43
C VAL A 64 -26.00 -24.77 -9.50
N ASP A 65 -26.21 -24.02 -10.60
CA ASP A 65 -25.65 -22.68 -10.78
C ASP A 65 -26.15 -21.70 -9.69
N ARG A 66 -27.44 -21.79 -9.29
CA ARG A 66 -28.00 -21.02 -8.16
C ARG A 66 -27.31 -21.36 -6.84
N MET A 67 -27.12 -22.64 -6.55
CA MET A 67 -26.49 -23.09 -5.30
C MET A 67 -25.03 -22.68 -5.23
N ILE A 68 -24.30 -22.75 -6.35
CA ILE A 68 -22.93 -22.24 -6.45
C ILE A 68 -22.92 -20.73 -6.19
N ALA A 69 -23.81 -19.96 -6.81
CA ALA A 69 -23.90 -18.52 -6.59
C ALA A 69 -24.20 -18.16 -5.12
N GLU A 70 -25.03 -18.94 -4.43
CA GLU A 70 -25.29 -18.75 -2.98
C GLU A 70 -24.06 -19.07 -2.12
N ILE A 71 -23.28 -20.08 -2.49
CA ILE A 71 -22.01 -20.40 -1.81
C ILE A 71 -21.01 -19.27 -2.06
N ASP A 72 -20.84 -18.83 -3.30
CA ASP A 72 -19.93 -17.76 -3.69
C ASP A 72 -20.29 -16.45 -2.99
N ALA A 73 -21.59 -16.15 -2.82
CA ALA A 73 -22.04 -15.01 -2.04
C ALA A 73 -21.62 -15.11 -0.56
N LYS A 74 -21.80 -16.29 0.07
CA LYS A 74 -21.37 -16.51 1.46
C LYS A 74 -19.86 -16.43 1.63
N LEU A 75 -19.11 -17.01 0.69
CA LEU A 75 -17.65 -16.95 0.67
C LEU A 75 -17.16 -15.50 0.45
N SER A 76 -17.81 -14.76 -0.44
CA SER A 76 -17.48 -13.35 -0.71
C SER A 76 -17.66 -12.49 0.53
N THR A 77 -18.79 -12.59 1.23
CA THR A 77 -19.01 -11.86 2.49
C THR A 77 -17.96 -12.22 3.54
N GLN A 78 -17.63 -13.50 3.69
CA GLN A 78 -16.61 -13.92 4.64
C GLN A 78 -15.20 -13.44 4.24
N MET A 79 -14.91 -13.39 2.95
CA MET A 79 -13.65 -12.90 2.42
C MET A 79 -13.52 -11.39 2.62
N ASP A 80 -14.60 -10.62 2.40
CA ASP A 80 -14.64 -9.18 2.67
C ASP A 80 -14.27 -8.90 4.14
N GLU A 81 -14.84 -9.63 5.11
CA GLU A 81 -14.49 -9.48 6.54
C GLU A 81 -13.01 -9.78 6.83
N ILE A 82 -12.39 -10.74 6.12
CA ILE A 82 -10.97 -11.08 6.30
C ILE A 82 -10.08 -10.00 5.66
N LEU A 83 -10.37 -9.63 4.41
CA LEU A 83 -9.57 -8.68 3.64
C LEU A 83 -9.70 -7.26 4.16
N HIS A 84 -10.87 -6.87 4.68
CA HIS A 84 -11.12 -5.54 5.21
C HIS A 84 -10.76 -5.42 6.70
N HIS A 85 -10.27 -6.49 7.33
CA HIS A 85 -9.78 -6.42 8.70
C HIS A 85 -8.56 -5.48 8.79
N PRO A 86 -8.53 -4.51 9.73
CA PRO A 86 -7.47 -3.50 9.80
C PRO A 86 -6.05 -4.06 9.86
N ASP A 87 -5.83 -5.14 10.61
CA ASP A 87 -4.51 -5.77 10.73
C ASP A 87 -4.05 -6.41 9.42
N PHE A 88 -4.99 -7.02 8.67
CA PHE A 88 -4.68 -7.63 7.38
C PHE A 88 -4.40 -6.56 6.34
N GLN A 89 -5.23 -5.51 6.27
CA GLN A 89 -5.00 -4.39 5.35
C GLN A 89 -3.69 -3.65 5.65
N ALA A 90 -3.33 -3.47 6.92
CA ALA A 90 -2.06 -2.84 7.30
C ALA A 90 -0.86 -3.65 6.79
N LEU A 91 -0.93 -4.99 6.91
CA LEU A 91 0.09 -5.89 6.38
C LEU A 91 0.09 -5.92 4.85
N GLU A 92 -1.08 -6.06 4.22
CA GLU A 92 -1.22 -6.12 2.76
C GLU A 92 -0.75 -4.81 2.11
N SER A 93 -1.12 -3.65 2.64
CA SER A 93 -0.71 -2.35 2.12
C SER A 93 0.80 -2.12 2.25
N ALA A 94 1.41 -2.59 3.35
CA ALA A 94 2.85 -2.52 3.56
C ALA A 94 3.61 -3.34 2.51
N TRP A 95 3.20 -4.60 2.29
CA TRP A 95 3.87 -5.50 1.37
C TRP A 95 3.57 -5.21 -0.10
N ARG A 96 2.32 -4.86 -0.45
CA ARG A 96 1.99 -4.45 -1.82
C ARG A 96 2.61 -3.09 -2.17
N GLY A 97 2.72 -2.18 -1.22
CA GLY A 97 3.46 -0.93 -1.41
C GLY A 97 4.94 -1.18 -1.70
N LEU A 98 5.58 -2.09 -0.94
CA LEU A 98 6.94 -2.53 -1.21
C LEU A 98 7.07 -3.23 -2.56
N GLN A 99 6.12 -4.10 -2.91
CA GLN A 99 6.08 -4.76 -4.21
C GLN A 99 6.02 -3.73 -5.34
N LEU A 100 5.17 -2.70 -5.22
CA LEU A 100 5.08 -1.62 -6.20
C LEU A 100 6.43 -0.89 -6.37
N LEU A 101 7.15 -0.65 -5.28
CA LEU A 101 8.49 -0.06 -5.33
C LEU A 101 9.49 -0.96 -6.06
N VAL A 102 9.48 -2.26 -5.77
CA VAL A 102 10.37 -3.26 -6.39
C VAL A 102 10.05 -3.40 -7.88
N ASP A 103 8.78 -3.60 -8.24
CA ASP A 103 8.35 -3.85 -9.62
C ASP A 103 8.63 -2.65 -10.53
N ARG A 104 8.55 -1.42 -10.01
CA ARG A 104 8.86 -0.19 -10.76
C ARG A 104 10.34 0.17 -10.79
N THR A 105 11.19 -0.51 -10.02
CA THR A 105 12.63 -0.20 -9.94
C THR A 105 13.42 -1.05 -10.94
N ASN A 106 14.20 -0.39 -11.80
CA ASN A 106 15.10 -1.09 -12.72
C ASN A 106 16.43 -1.47 -12.03
N PHE A 107 16.47 -2.66 -11.43
CA PHE A 107 17.66 -3.18 -10.73
C PHE A 107 18.89 -3.41 -11.63
N ARG A 108 18.75 -3.39 -12.96
CA ARG A 108 19.90 -3.47 -13.89
C ARG A 108 20.74 -2.20 -13.87
N GLU A 109 20.16 -1.09 -13.43
CA GLU A 109 20.80 0.22 -13.39
C GLU A 109 21.45 0.50 -12.02
N ASN A 110 22.17 -0.45 -11.43
CA ASN A 110 22.93 -0.28 -10.18
C ASN A 110 22.11 0.25 -8.99
N ILE A 111 20.87 -0.20 -8.85
CA ILE A 111 20.02 0.15 -7.70
C ILE A 111 19.90 -1.09 -6.81
N LYS A 112 20.00 -0.88 -5.49
CA LYS A 112 19.72 -1.89 -4.48
C LYS A 112 18.69 -1.35 -3.50
N ILE A 113 17.84 -2.25 -3.01
CA ILE A 113 16.86 -1.94 -1.98
C ILE A 113 17.12 -2.88 -0.82
N GLU A 114 17.40 -2.31 0.35
CA GLU A 114 17.52 -3.05 1.60
C GLU A 114 16.23 -2.92 2.39
N ILE A 115 15.82 -4.01 3.04
CA ILE A 115 14.56 -4.07 3.77
C ILE A 115 14.89 -4.31 5.24
N LEU A 116 14.47 -3.37 6.08
CA LEU A 116 14.58 -3.44 7.52
C LEU A 116 13.16 -3.47 8.11
N SER A 117 12.79 -4.60 8.72
CA SER A 117 11.48 -4.76 9.36
C SER A 117 11.53 -4.25 10.79
N VAL A 118 11.01 -3.04 11.01
CA VAL A 118 10.95 -2.41 12.34
C VAL A 118 9.59 -1.72 12.51
N SER A 119 8.94 -1.91 13.66
CA SER A 119 7.71 -1.18 13.96
C SER A 119 8.03 0.27 14.37
N LYS A 120 7.08 1.19 14.17
CA LYS A 120 7.28 2.60 14.54
C LYS A 120 7.61 2.77 16.03
N GLN A 121 7.02 1.94 16.89
CA GLN A 121 7.24 1.99 18.33
C GLN A 121 8.63 1.46 18.69
N ASP A 122 9.02 0.29 18.15
CA ASP A 122 10.35 -0.28 18.42
C ASP A 122 11.47 0.67 17.96
N LEU A 123 11.26 1.40 16.85
CA LEU A 123 12.23 2.39 16.39
C LEU A 123 12.37 3.56 17.38
N LEU A 124 11.26 4.02 17.97
CA LEU A 124 11.30 5.07 18.99
C LEU A 124 11.96 4.57 20.27
N ASP A 125 11.60 3.37 20.72
CA ASP A 125 12.16 2.75 21.92
C ASP A 125 13.68 2.54 21.79
N ASP A 126 14.17 2.10 20.62
CA ASP A 126 15.61 1.99 20.32
C ASP A 126 16.36 3.33 20.49
N PHE A 127 15.75 4.45 20.08
CA PHE A 127 16.33 5.77 20.30
C PHE A 127 16.24 6.24 21.75
N GLU A 128 15.22 5.84 22.49
CA GLU A 128 15.06 6.21 23.92
C GLU A 128 15.99 5.41 24.84
N ASP A 129 16.24 4.14 24.50
CA ASP A 129 17.15 3.25 25.21
C ASP A 129 18.62 3.59 24.93
N SER A 130 18.91 4.18 23.78
CA SER A 130 20.25 4.60 23.38
C SER A 130 20.66 5.90 24.07
N PRO A 131 21.84 5.96 24.73
CA PRO A 131 22.33 7.19 25.37
C PRO A 131 22.53 8.36 24.39
N GLU A 132 22.92 8.02 23.16
CA GLU A 132 23.16 8.97 22.07
C GLU A 132 22.63 8.39 20.76
N VAL A 133 22.22 9.27 19.83
CA VAL A 133 21.74 8.88 18.50
C VAL A 133 22.76 8.04 17.73
N MET A 134 24.06 8.30 17.92
CA MET A 134 25.17 7.56 17.29
C MET A 134 25.28 6.10 17.74
N GLN A 135 24.61 5.74 18.84
CA GLN A 135 24.65 4.39 19.41
C GLN A 135 23.37 3.60 19.10
N SER A 136 22.41 4.21 18.39
CA SER A 136 21.15 3.55 18.05
C SER A 136 21.32 2.45 17.00
N GLY A 137 20.39 1.50 16.99
CA GLY A 137 20.34 0.44 16.00
C GLY A 137 20.21 0.99 14.59
N LEU A 138 19.37 2.01 14.38
CA LEU A 138 19.21 2.63 13.07
C LEU A 138 20.51 3.27 12.57
N TYR A 139 21.23 3.99 13.43
CA TYR A 139 22.52 4.60 13.05
C TYR A 139 23.54 3.53 12.64
N LYS A 140 23.57 2.40 13.34
CA LYS A 140 24.46 1.29 12.99
C LYS A 140 24.16 0.73 11.60
N HIS A 141 22.89 0.56 11.24
CA HIS A 141 22.48 0.02 9.94
C HIS A 141 22.73 0.99 8.79
N ILE A 142 22.49 2.29 8.99
CA ILE A 142 22.54 3.28 7.90
C ILE A 142 23.95 3.87 7.75
N TYR A 143 24.56 4.28 8.86
CA TYR A 143 25.85 4.94 8.84
C TYR A 143 26.98 3.94 8.99
N THR A 144 27.06 3.19 10.09
CA THR A 144 28.24 2.39 10.42
C THR A 144 28.46 1.21 9.49
N ALA A 145 27.40 0.50 9.09
CA ALA A 145 27.51 -0.68 8.23
C ALA A 145 27.93 -0.33 6.80
N GLU A 146 27.49 0.83 6.30
CA GLU A 146 27.65 1.21 4.90
C GLU A 146 28.50 2.49 4.75
N TYR A 147 27.93 3.67 5.03
CA TYR A 147 28.59 4.96 4.76
C TYR A 147 29.95 5.13 5.47
N GLY A 148 30.05 4.71 6.72
CA GLY A 148 31.26 4.77 7.54
C GLY A 148 32.22 3.59 7.31
N GLN A 149 31.83 2.59 6.52
CA GLN A 149 32.63 1.39 6.28
C GLN A 149 33.46 1.54 5.01
N PHE A 150 34.76 1.25 5.09
CA PHE A 150 35.63 1.29 3.92
C PHE A 150 35.18 0.27 2.87
N GLY A 151 34.77 0.77 1.69
CA GLY A 151 34.25 -0.05 0.58
C GLY A 151 32.76 -0.43 0.71
N GLY A 152 32.03 0.17 1.65
CA GLY A 152 30.57 0.03 1.77
C GLY A 152 29.81 0.76 0.66
N GLN A 153 28.50 0.55 0.59
CA GLN A 153 27.61 1.18 -0.39
C GLN A 153 26.65 2.14 0.33
N PRO A 154 26.87 3.45 0.25
CA PRO A 154 26.13 4.41 1.06
C PRO A 154 24.63 4.37 0.77
N VAL A 155 23.82 4.47 1.83
CA VAL A 155 22.36 4.51 1.72
C VAL A 155 21.94 5.83 1.08
N GLY A 156 21.25 5.76 -0.07
CA GLY A 156 20.83 6.95 -0.81
C GLY A 156 19.61 7.66 -0.20
N ALA A 157 18.61 6.91 0.27
CA ALA A 157 17.40 7.44 0.90
C ALA A 157 16.75 6.37 1.78
N ILE A 158 16.02 6.80 2.80
CA ILE A 158 15.30 5.94 3.73
C ILE A 158 13.81 6.10 3.46
N ILE A 159 13.17 5.05 2.92
CA ILE A 159 11.72 5.02 2.70
C ILE A 159 11.07 4.35 3.90
N ALA A 160 10.38 5.14 4.72
CA ALA A 160 9.71 4.65 5.90
C ALA A 160 8.21 4.48 5.66
N ASN A 161 7.73 3.24 5.83
CA ASN A 161 6.32 2.93 5.75
C ASN A 161 5.56 3.31 7.04
N TYR A 162 5.67 4.56 7.46
CA TYR A 162 4.99 5.10 8.62
C TYR A 162 4.07 6.24 8.24
N TYR A 163 2.98 6.36 9.00
CA TYR A 163 2.12 7.53 9.04
C TYR A 163 2.48 8.35 10.28
N MET A 164 3.09 9.50 10.05
CA MET A 164 3.45 10.46 11.09
C MET A 164 2.22 11.29 11.50
N SER A 165 2.20 11.70 12.75
CA SER A 165 1.20 12.58 13.35
C SER A 165 1.90 13.77 14.03
N PRO A 166 1.17 14.81 14.48
CA PRO A 166 1.76 15.95 15.17
C PRO A 166 1.98 15.65 16.66
N SER A 167 1.79 14.39 17.07
CA SER A 167 1.93 13.96 18.45
C SER A 167 3.39 14.08 18.93
N SER A 168 3.56 14.21 20.24
CA SER A 168 4.89 14.33 20.83
C SER A 168 5.83 13.17 20.51
N PRO A 169 5.39 11.89 20.57
CA PRO A 169 6.24 10.75 20.20
C PRO A 169 6.69 10.79 18.74
N ASP A 170 5.78 11.09 17.80
CA ASP A 170 6.11 11.14 16.38
C ASP A 170 7.05 12.30 16.03
N VAL A 171 6.88 13.48 16.65
CA VAL A 171 7.81 14.59 16.46
C VAL A 171 9.19 14.27 17.05
N LYS A 172 9.23 13.58 18.20
CA LYS A 172 10.50 13.13 18.82
C LYS A 172 11.20 12.10 17.93
N LEU A 173 10.46 11.14 17.37
CA LEU A 173 10.98 10.18 16.39
C LEU A 173 11.54 10.91 15.16
N MET A 174 10.78 11.87 14.60
CA MET A 174 11.24 12.69 13.48
C MET A 174 12.54 13.46 13.77
N GLN A 175 12.73 13.96 15.00
CA GLN A 175 13.96 14.61 15.44
C GLN A 175 15.16 13.64 15.49
N TYR A 176 14.95 12.42 15.98
CA TYR A 176 16.01 11.42 16.04
C TYR A 176 16.40 10.93 14.65
N VAL A 177 15.42 10.56 13.81
CA VAL A 177 15.71 10.11 12.44
C VAL A 177 16.28 11.24 11.59
N SER A 178 15.89 12.50 11.80
CA SER A 178 16.49 13.63 11.08
C SER A 178 17.97 13.78 11.40
N SER A 179 18.36 13.55 12.65
CA SER A 179 19.75 13.60 13.09
C SER A 179 20.58 12.50 12.42
N VAL A 180 20.07 11.25 12.39
CA VAL A 180 20.72 10.13 11.67
C VAL A 180 20.80 10.40 10.18
N ALA A 181 19.71 10.87 9.57
CA ALA A 181 19.63 11.18 8.15
C ALA A 181 20.61 12.29 7.74
N CYS A 182 20.78 13.32 8.58
CA CYS A 182 21.74 14.39 8.40
C CYS A 182 23.19 13.86 8.44
N MET A 183 23.50 12.97 9.38
CA MET A 183 24.84 12.37 9.51
C MET A 183 25.19 11.43 8.36
N ALA A 184 24.21 10.68 7.85
CA ALA A 184 24.38 9.72 6.75
C ALA A 184 24.17 10.34 5.35
N HIS A 185 23.76 11.61 5.26
CA HIS A 185 23.33 12.27 4.02
C HIS A 185 22.27 11.46 3.25
N ALA A 186 21.35 10.83 4.00
CA ALA A 186 20.33 9.93 3.48
C ALA A 186 18.95 10.45 3.91
N PRO A 187 18.21 11.16 3.04
CA PRO A 187 16.90 11.71 3.40
C PRO A 187 15.90 10.63 3.84
N PHE A 188 15.15 10.95 4.89
CA PHE A 188 14.07 10.14 5.44
C PHE A 188 12.72 10.59 4.87
N VAL A 189 12.08 9.72 4.09
CA VAL A 189 10.78 9.96 3.47
C VAL A 189 9.74 9.08 4.16
N ALA A 190 8.72 9.71 4.75
CA ALA A 190 7.56 9.04 5.32
C ALA A 190 6.26 9.69 4.82
N ALA A 191 5.10 9.16 5.20
CA ALA A 191 3.83 9.83 4.95
C ALA A 191 3.33 10.55 6.21
N ALA A 192 2.62 11.66 6.03
CA ALA A 192 1.77 12.19 7.09
C ALA A 192 0.43 11.45 7.07
N GLY A 193 -0.14 11.14 8.23
CA GLY A 193 -1.49 10.55 8.34
C GLY A 193 -2.59 11.61 8.39
N PRO A 194 -3.88 11.23 8.33
CA PRO A 194 -4.99 12.20 8.34
C PRO A 194 -5.05 12.96 9.67
N LYS A 195 -4.66 12.30 10.77
CA LYS A 195 -4.52 12.89 12.11
C LYS A 195 -3.52 14.05 12.16
N PHE A 196 -2.58 14.14 11.21
CA PHE A 196 -1.67 15.27 11.09
C PHE A 196 -2.41 16.59 10.84
N PHE A 197 -3.52 16.53 10.11
CA PHE A 197 -4.35 17.68 9.77
C PHE A 197 -5.56 17.81 10.70
N GLY A 198 -5.59 17.07 11.82
CA GLY A 198 -6.74 17.02 12.72
C GLY A 198 -7.98 16.35 12.11
N LEU A 199 -7.80 15.51 11.07
CA LEU A 199 -8.87 14.80 10.39
C LEU A 199 -8.90 13.33 10.80
N GLU A 200 -10.08 12.72 10.75
CA GLU A 200 -10.24 11.26 10.90
C GLU A 200 -9.93 10.52 9.58
N SER A 201 -10.28 11.12 8.44
CA SER A 201 -10.01 10.61 7.10
C SER A 201 -9.50 11.72 6.19
N PHE A 202 -8.70 11.35 5.18
CA PHE A 202 -8.14 12.31 4.23
C PHE A 202 -9.19 12.97 3.33
N THR A 203 -10.37 12.38 3.20
CA THR A 203 -11.48 12.93 2.40
C THR A 203 -11.86 14.36 2.79
N GLY A 204 -11.64 14.76 4.05
CA GLY A 204 -11.88 16.13 4.54
C GLY A 204 -10.77 17.14 4.25
N LEU A 205 -9.65 16.74 3.62
CA LEU A 205 -8.52 17.62 3.34
C LEU A 205 -8.90 18.84 2.48
N PRO A 206 -9.74 18.73 1.42
CA PRO A 206 -10.17 19.87 0.63
C PRO A 206 -10.97 20.90 1.43
N ASP A 207 -11.71 20.45 2.45
CA ASP A 207 -12.62 21.25 3.27
C ASP A 207 -11.92 22.04 4.38
N LEU A 208 -10.66 21.68 4.68
CA LEU A 208 -9.85 22.48 5.59
C LEU A 208 -9.71 23.90 5.04
N LYS A 209 -9.78 24.90 5.92
CA LYS A 209 -9.55 26.29 5.52
C LYS A 209 -8.04 26.52 5.31
N ASP A 210 -7.55 27.70 5.65
CA ASP A 210 -6.13 28.01 5.51
C ASP A 210 -5.27 27.02 6.32
N LEU A 211 -4.40 26.28 5.63
CA LEU A 211 -3.50 25.29 6.25
C LEU A 211 -2.47 25.97 7.15
N LYS A 212 -2.08 27.20 6.81
CA LYS A 212 -1.11 27.96 7.59
C LYS A 212 -1.65 28.25 8.99
N ASP A 213 -2.87 28.80 9.06
CA ASP A 213 -3.54 29.10 10.33
C ASP A 213 -3.76 27.82 11.16
N HIS A 214 -4.05 26.70 10.49
CA HIS A 214 -4.19 25.40 11.16
C HIS A 214 -2.90 24.98 11.86
N PHE A 215 -1.76 25.06 11.18
CA PHE A 215 -0.46 24.68 11.75
C PHE A 215 0.10 25.71 12.74
N GLU A 216 -0.46 26.91 12.82
CA GLU A 216 -0.18 27.91 13.87
C GLU A 216 -0.85 27.59 15.23
N GLY A 217 -1.73 26.58 15.27
CA GLY A 217 -2.35 26.13 16.51
C GLY A 217 -1.35 25.58 17.54
N PRO A 218 -1.63 25.72 18.86
CA PRO A 218 -0.72 25.33 19.94
C PRO A 218 -0.39 23.83 19.97
N GLN A 219 -1.29 22.99 19.44
CA GLN A 219 -1.07 21.54 19.30
C GLN A 219 0.13 21.20 18.40
N PHE A 220 0.51 22.11 17.50
CA PHE A 220 1.63 21.96 16.57
C PHE A 220 2.93 22.62 17.06
N ALA A 221 3.00 23.12 18.30
CA ALA A 221 4.17 23.84 18.79
C ALA A 221 5.48 23.02 18.65
N LYS A 222 5.44 21.70 18.94
CA LYS A 222 6.59 20.81 18.75
C LYS A 222 6.93 20.60 17.28
N TRP A 223 5.92 20.45 16.43
CA TRP A 223 6.08 20.34 14.98
C TRP A 223 6.74 21.59 14.39
N GLN A 224 6.25 22.78 14.75
CA GLN A 224 6.83 24.04 14.29
C GLN A 224 8.28 24.21 14.76
N SER A 225 8.57 23.86 16.01
CA SER A 225 9.95 23.87 16.53
C SER A 225 10.85 22.92 15.74
N PHE A 226 10.37 21.72 15.43
CA PHE A 226 11.09 20.76 14.59
C PHE A 226 11.38 21.32 13.19
N ARG A 227 10.39 21.95 12.52
CA ARG A 227 10.59 22.58 11.21
C ARG A 227 11.63 23.72 11.20
N GLN A 228 11.91 24.33 12.35
CA GLN A 228 12.95 25.36 12.47
C GLN A 228 14.36 24.77 12.70
N SER A 229 14.45 23.48 13.02
CA SER A 229 15.72 22.77 13.16
C SER A 229 16.43 22.66 11.81
N GLU A 230 17.76 22.67 11.83
CA GLU A 230 18.56 22.47 10.62
C GLU A 230 18.42 21.04 10.08
N ASP A 231 18.45 20.04 10.95
CA ASP A 231 18.40 18.62 10.54
C ASP A 231 17.07 18.24 9.88
N SER A 232 16.00 19.01 10.12
CA SER A 232 14.68 18.78 9.54
C SER A 232 14.66 18.85 8.01
N ARG A 233 15.71 19.39 7.39
CA ARG A 233 15.90 19.40 5.94
C ARG A 233 16.01 18.03 5.31
N TYR A 234 16.43 17.01 6.07
CA TYR A 234 16.55 15.63 5.62
C TYR A 234 15.25 14.83 5.80
N VAL A 235 14.16 15.44 6.27
CA VAL A 235 12.87 14.78 6.44
C VAL A 235 11.86 15.30 5.43
N ALA A 236 11.20 14.38 4.74
CA ALA A 236 10.11 14.67 3.82
C ALA A 236 8.86 13.89 4.23
N LEU A 237 7.70 14.56 4.18
CA LEU A 237 6.41 13.95 4.46
C LEU A 237 5.52 14.00 3.22
N THR A 238 5.12 12.83 2.72
CA THR A 238 4.25 12.69 1.54
C THR A 238 2.77 12.60 1.92
N VAL A 239 1.89 13.15 1.09
CA VAL A 239 0.41 13.12 1.22
C VAL A 239 -0.27 13.15 -0.16
N PRO A 240 -1.55 12.79 -0.31
CA PRO A 240 -2.35 11.86 0.49
C PRO A 240 -1.99 10.40 0.15
N ARG A 241 -2.71 9.39 0.67
CA ARG A 241 -2.53 7.98 0.26
C ARG A 241 -3.00 7.76 -1.19
N PHE A 242 -2.57 6.64 -1.79
CA PHE A 242 -2.97 6.23 -3.13
C PHE A 242 -3.40 4.76 -3.19
N LEU A 243 -4.15 4.37 -4.20
CA LEU A 243 -4.70 3.03 -4.34
C LEU A 243 -3.63 2.04 -4.83
N LEU A 244 -3.46 0.92 -4.12
CA LEU A 244 -2.50 -0.13 -4.50
C LEU A 244 -3.10 -1.22 -5.37
N ARG A 245 -4.40 -1.45 -5.26
CA ARG A 245 -5.08 -2.59 -5.86
C ARG A 245 -6.51 -2.21 -6.25
N THR A 246 -6.95 -2.64 -7.43
CA THR A 246 -8.37 -2.60 -7.80
C THR A 246 -9.15 -3.68 -7.01
N PRO A 247 -10.36 -3.37 -6.51
CA PRO A 247 -11.21 -4.37 -5.90
C PRO A 247 -11.38 -5.60 -6.80
N TYR A 248 -11.51 -6.79 -6.20
CA TYR A 248 -11.73 -7.99 -6.99
C TYR A 248 -13.14 -7.97 -7.60
N ASP A 249 -13.21 -8.27 -8.89
CA ASP A 249 -14.45 -8.32 -9.64
C ASP A 249 -14.38 -9.48 -10.65
N PRO A 250 -15.46 -10.26 -10.85
CA PRO A 250 -15.44 -11.40 -11.77
C PRO A 250 -15.12 -11.05 -13.23
N GLU A 251 -15.28 -9.80 -13.66
CA GLU A 251 -15.00 -9.35 -15.02
C GLU A 251 -13.64 -8.65 -15.12
N GLU A 252 -13.40 -7.64 -14.27
CA GLU A 252 -12.22 -6.77 -14.37
C GLU A 252 -10.98 -7.33 -13.65
N ASN A 253 -11.15 -7.97 -12.50
CA ASN A 253 -10.05 -8.52 -11.71
C ASN A 253 -10.43 -9.89 -11.11
N PRO A 254 -10.56 -10.92 -11.97
CA PRO A 254 -11.14 -12.20 -11.58
C PRO A 254 -10.18 -13.06 -10.74
N VAL A 255 -10.75 -13.80 -9.79
CA VAL A 255 -10.05 -14.86 -9.08
C VAL A 255 -10.40 -16.23 -9.69
N LYS A 256 -9.45 -17.18 -9.68
CA LYS A 256 -9.63 -18.48 -10.34
C LYS A 256 -10.54 -19.46 -9.60
N SER A 257 -10.68 -19.29 -8.28
CA SER A 257 -11.25 -20.32 -7.42
C SER A 257 -12.77 -20.24 -7.30
N PHE A 258 -13.35 -19.04 -7.29
CA PHE A 258 -14.79 -18.80 -7.15
C PHE A 258 -15.15 -17.42 -7.72
N ALA A 259 -16.44 -17.12 -7.92
CA ALA A 259 -16.86 -15.81 -8.38
C ALA A 259 -16.83 -14.79 -7.23
N TYR A 260 -15.66 -14.22 -6.96
CA TYR A 260 -15.49 -13.23 -5.90
C TYR A 260 -15.79 -11.82 -6.40
N LYS A 261 -16.70 -11.14 -5.70
CA LYS A 261 -16.99 -9.71 -5.90
C LYS A 261 -16.79 -8.98 -4.58
N GLU A 262 -15.77 -8.15 -4.51
CA GLU A 262 -15.37 -7.44 -3.29
C GLU A 262 -16.25 -6.21 -3.02
N THR A 263 -16.84 -6.11 -1.83
CA THR A 263 -17.77 -5.02 -1.50
C THR A 263 -17.05 -3.82 -0.87
N VAL A 264 -16.74 -2.81 -1.68
CA VAL A 264 -16.05 -1.58 -1.23
C VAL A 264 -16.94 -0.33 -1.08
N ALA A 265 -18.23 -0.43 -1.40
CA ALA A 265 -19.13 0.74 -1.44
C ALA A 265 -19.44 1.34 -0.06
N ASN A 266 -19.34 0.55 1.01
CA ASN A 266 -19.78 0.95 2.35
C ASN A 266 -18.81 1.91 3.05
N SER A 267 -17.51 1.79 2.77
CA SER A 267 -16.48 2.60 3.43
C SER A 267 -15.31 2.85 2.50
N HIS A 268 -14.83 4.08 2.49
CA HIS A 268 -13.61 4.45 1.77
C HIS A 268 -12.39 3.67 2.26
N GLU A 269 -12.34 3.28 3.54
CA GLU A 269 -11.22 2.55 4.12
C GLU A 269 -11.20 1.05 3.72
N HIS A 270 -12.24 0.53 3.06
CA HIS A 270 -12.20 -0.84 2.53
C HIS A 270 -11.29 -0.97 1.30
N TYR A 271 -10.99 0.14 0.63
CA TYR A 271 -9.97 0.15 -0.41
C TYR A 271 -8.58 -0.04 0.19
N LEU A 272 -7.71 -0.71 -0.55
CA LEU A 272 -6.33 -0.90 -0.13
C LEU A 272 -5.48 0.33 -0.42
N TRP A 273 -5.45 1.24 0.56
CA TRP A 273 -4.64 2.46 0.51
C TRP A 273 -3.17 2.19 0.85
N GLY A 274 -2.29 2.57 -0.06
CA GLY A 274 -0.84 2.50 0.08
C GLY A 274 -0.21 3.77 0.60
N ASN A 275 0.97 3.59 1.17
CA ASN A 275 1.80 4.70 1.63
C ASN A 275 2.52 5.37 0.46
N THR A 276 2.27 6.66 0.28
CA THR A 276 2.82 7.48 -0.82
C THR A 276 4.33 7.66 -0.76
N ALA A 277 4.96 7.36 0.37
CA ALA A 277 6.42 7.29 0.47
C ALA A 277 7.00 6.25 -0.52
N TYR A 278 6.30 5.13 -0.76
CA TYR A 278 6.71 4.16 -1.78
C TYR A 278 6.60 4.73 -3.19
N ALA A 279 5.50 5.42 -3.52
CA ALA A 279 5.33 6.05 -4.82
C ALA A 279 6.41 7.11 -5.07
N PHE A 280 6.74 7.92 -4.06
CA PHE A 280 7.86 8.87 -4.15
C PHE A 280 9.21 8.15 -4.29
N GLY A 281 9.41 7.04 -3.58
CA GLY A 281 10.56 6.15 -3.73
C GLY A 281 10.77 5.67 -5.16
N THR A 282 9.68 5.33 -5.88
CA THR A 282 9.78 4.93 -7.31
C THR A 282 10.29 6.05 -8.20
N LYS A 283 10.04 7.32 -7.85
CA LYS A 283 10.54 8.47 -8.62
C LYS A 283 12.02 8.69 -8.36
N LEU A 284 12.48 8.51 -7.13
CA LEU A 284 13.91 8.52 -6.79
C LEU A 284 14.68 7.46 -7.58
N THR A 285 14.20 6.21 -7.57
CA THR A 285 14.87 5.10 -8.27
C THR A 285 14.81 5.25 -9.79
N ASP A 286 13.68 5.70 -10.36
CA ASP A 286 13.56 5.95 -11.80
C ASP A 286 14.47 7.09 -12.29
N SER A 287 14.57 8.17 -11.50
CA SER A 287 15.47 9.29 -11.78
C SER A 287 16.93 8.82 -11.81
N PHE A 288 17.35 8.06 -10.80
CA PHE A 288 18.69 7.48 -10.73
C PHE A 288 18.96 6.48 -11.86
N ALA A 289 17.99 5.63 -12.20
CA ALA A 289 18.13 4.66 -13.29
C ALA A 289 18.41 5.36 -14.64
N LYS A 290 17.74 6.49 -14.89
CA LYS A 290 17.86 7.25 -16.15
C LYS A 290 19.08 8.15 -16.20
N TYR A 291 19.39 8.84 -15.11
CA TYR A 291 20.35 9.95 -15.10
C TYR A 291 21.56 9.73 -14.20
N ARG A 292 21.57 8.68 -13.37
CA ARG A 292 22.56 8.43 -12.29
C ARG A 292 22.57 9.48 -11.19
N TRP A 293 21.54 10.31 -11.16
CA TRP A 293 21.29 11.37 -10.20
C TRP A 293 19.78 11.45 -9.94
N CYS A 294 19.37 12.05 -8.83
CA CYS A 294 17.96 12.13 -8.44
C CYS A 294 17.31 13.54 -8.55
N PRO A 295 17.70 14.47 -9.48
CA PRO A 295 17.07 15.80 -9.53
C PRO A 295 15.67 15.78 -10.16
N ASN A 296 15.38 14.77 -10.97
CA ASN A 296 14.17 14.68 -11.78
C ASN A 296 13.12 13.84 -11.07
N ILE A 297 12.56 14.37 -9.98
CA ILE A 297 11.52 13.71 -9.15
C ILE A 297 10.27 14.59 -8.96
N ILE A 298 10.24 15.75 -9.60
CA ILE A 298 9.12 16.69 -9.60
C ILE A 298 8.72 17.02 -11.03
N GLY A 299 7.49 17.50 -11.19
CA GLY A 299 6.95 17.91 -12.48
C GLY A 299 6.32 16.75 -13.26
N PRO A 300 5.11 16.92 -13.82
CA PRO A 300 4.41 15.86 -14.56
C PRO A 300 5.16 15.31 -15.77
N GLN A 301 6.03 16.11 -16.41
CA GLN A 301 6.82 15.70 -17.56
C GLN A 301 8.32 15.53 -17.23
N SER A 302 8.73 15.93 -16.03
CA SER A 302 10.14 16.02 -15.62
C SER A 302 10.55 14.92 -14.65
N GLY A 303 9.80 13.80 -14.63
CA GLY A 303 10.10 12.64 -13.79
C GLY A 303 9.30 12.53 -12.49
N GLY A 304 8.45 13.51 -12.16
CA GLY A 304 7.56 13.46 -10.99
C GLY A 304 6.24 12.73 -11.19
N ALA A 305 5.97 12.21 -12.39
CA ALA A 305 4.72 11.50 -12.70
C ALA A 305 4.72 10.05 -12.17
N VAL A 306 3.68 9.69 -11.44
CA VAL A 306 3.32 8.34 -11.03
C VAL A 306 2.24 7.86 -11.98
N GLU A 307 2.66 7.02 -12.93
CA GLU A 307 1.78 6.48 -13.97
C GLU A 307 1.16 5.14 -13.54
N ASP A 308 0.19 4.66 -14.31
CA ASP A 308 -0.42 3.32 -14.16
C ASP A 308 -0.96 3.09 -12.74
N LEU A 309 -1.76 4.05 -12.24
CA LEU A 309 -2.45 3.89 -10.97
C LEU A 309 -3.75 3.09 -11.16
N PRO A 310 -4.08 2.19 -10.23
CA PRO A 310 -5.33 1.44 -10.26
C PRO A 310 -6.56 2.35 -10.34
N LEU A 311 -7.44 2.10 -11.31
CA LEU A 311 -8.74 2.77 -11.45
C LEU A 311 -9.85 1.76 -11.16
N HIS A 312 -10.81 2.16 -10.32
CA HIS A 312 -12.01 1.36 -10.06
C HIS A 312 -13.22 2.09 -10.63
N HIS A 313 -13.87 1.49 -11.62
CA HIS A 313 -15.11 1.97 -12.19
C HIS A 313 -16.28 1.38 -11.40
N PHE A 314 -17.22 2.22 -10.97
CA PHE A 314 -18.41 1.77 -10.27
C PHE A 314 -19.63 2.54 -10.77
N GLU A 315 -20.78 1.88 -10.74
CA GLU A 315 -22.04 2.51 -11.11
C GLU A 315 -22.59 3.32 -9.93
N SER A 316 -22.87 4.60 -10.17
CA SER A 316 -23.41 5.55 -9.19
C SER A 316 -24.55 6.30 -9.85
N MET A 317 -25.75 6.22 -9.27
CA MET A 317 -26.93 6.95 -9.74
C MET A 317 -27.25 6.80 -11.25
N GLY A 318 -26.90 5.64 -11.84
CA GLY A 318 -27.12 5.32 -13.26
C GLY A 318 -26.03 5.83 -14.21
N GLU A 319 -24.95 6.41 -13.70
CA GLU A 319 -23.74 6.76 -14.46
C GLU A 319 -22.55 5.91 -14.00
N ILE A 320 -21.62 5.63 -14.92
CA ILE A 320 -20.36 4.99 -14.58
C ILE A 320 -19.41 6.08 -14.08
N GLU A 321 -19.14 6.05 -12.79
CA GLU A 321 -18.15 6.92 -12.15
C GLU A 321 -16.84 6.16 -11.94
N THR A 322 -15.73 6.90 -11.91
CA THR A 322 -14.41 6.33 -11.62
C THR A 322 -13.95 6.81 -10.27
N LYS A 323 -13.63 5.87 -9.37
CA LYS A 323 -13.00 6.20 -8.10
C LYS A 323 -11.61 6.76 -8.37
N ILE A 324 -11.34 7.93 -7.79
CA ILE A 324 -10.03 8.56 -7.86
C ILE A 324 -8.96 7.65 -7.21
N PRO A 325 -7.80 7.44 -7.86
CA PRO A 325 -6.72 6.62 -7.31
C PRO A 325 -6.01 7.25 -6.10
N THR A 326 -6.11 8.56 -5.91
CA THR A 326 -5.71 9.23 -4.68
C THR A 326 -6.94 9.44 -3.81
N GLU A 327 -6.79 9.48 -2.49
CA GLU A 327 -7.94 9.66 -1.59
C GLU A 327 -8.71 10.96 -1.83
N VAL A 328 -8.00 11.99 -2.28
CA VAL A 328 -8.54 13.31 -2.56
C VAL A 328 -7.95 13.91 -3.82
N LEU A 329 -8.72 14.80 -4.44
CA LEU A 329 -8.24 15.69 -5.50
C LEU A 329 -7.64 16.95 -4.84
N VAL A 330 -6.31 17.00 -4.82
CA VAL A 330 -5.57 18.18 -4.38
C VAL A 330 -5.58 19.21 -5.52
N SER A 331 -6.11 20.40 -5.27
CA SER A 331 -6.07 21.50 -6.23
C SER A 331 -4.69 22.18 -6.23
N ASP A 332 -4.34 22.86 -7.31
CA ASP A 332 -3.05 23.57 -7.44
C ASP A 332 -2.78 24.53 -6.27
N ARG A 333 -3.81 25.24 -5.80
CA ARG A 333 -3.70 26.11 -4.62
C ARG A 333 -3.35 25.32 -3.36
N ARG A 334 -3.99 24.16 -3.18
CA ARG A 334 -3.77 23.31 -2.00
C ARG A 334 -2.40 22.63 -2.04
N GLU A 335 -1.96 22.20 -3.22
CA GLU A 335 -0.60 21.71 -3.48
C GLU A 335 0.43 22.75 -3.02
N TYR A 336 0.25 24.00 -3.43
CA TYR A 336 1.15 25.10 -3.05
C TYR A 336 1.13 25.38 -1.54
N GLU A 337 -0.06 25.41 -0.91
CA GLU A 337 -0.18 25.58 0.55
C GLU A 337 0.51 24.42 1.31
N LEU A 338 0.33 23.18 0.86
CA LEU A 338 1.01 22.00 1.42
C LEU A 338 2.53 22.09 1.25
N ALA A 339 3.00 22.53 0.08
CA ALA A 339 4.42 22.67 -0.22
C ALA A 339 5.11 23.73 0.65
N GLU A 340 4.46 24.86 0.92
CA GLU A 340 4.96 25.90 1.83
C GLU A 340 4.93 25.44 3.30
N GLU A 341 4.02 24.53 3.65
CA GLU A 341 3.97 23.87 4.96
C GLU A 341 4.89 22.64 5.07
N GLY A 342 5.66 22.32 4.02
CA GLY A 342 6.70 21.29 4.05
C GLY A 342 6.20 19.87 3.77
N PHE A 343 5.13 19.73 3.00
CA PHE A 343 4.60 18.44 2.54
C PHE A 343 4.81 18.25 1.04
N ILE A 344 5.09 17.00 0.66
CA ILE A 344 5.17 16.56 -0.73
C ILE A 344 3.81 15.98 -1.12
N SER A 345 3.08 16.69 -1.97
CA SER A 345 1.72 16.28 -2.32
C SER A 345 1.64 15.55 -3.67
N LEU A 346 0.96 14.40 -3.67
CA LEU A 346 0.63 13.64 -4.87
C LEU A 346 -0.70 14.13 -5.42
N THR A 347 -0.64 14.82 -6.55
CA THR A 347 -1.82 15.39 -7.21
C THR A 347 -2.25 14.51 -8.37
N MET A 348 -3.54 14.20 -8.44
CA MET A 348 -4.08 13.30 -9.46
C MET A 348 -4.54 14.09 -10.69
N ARG A 349 -4.22 13.60 -11.90
CA ARG A 349 -4.71 14.17 -13.15
C ARG A 349 -6.14 13.67 -13.39
N LYS A 350 -7.11 14.56 -13.17
CA LYS A 350 -8.54 14.29 -13.29
C LYS A 350 -8.89 13.54 -14.60
N GLY A 351 -9.57 12.41 -14.46
CA GLY A 351 -10.04 11.60 -15.59
C GLY A 351 -8.97 10.71 -16.24
N SER A 352 -7.83 10.50 -15.59
CA SER A 352 -6.79 9.56 -16.04
C SER A 352 -6.29 8.68 -14.89
N ASP A 353 -5.40 7.75 -15.17
CA ASP A 353 -4.67 6.87 -14.25
C ASP A 353 -3.33 7.45 -13.77
N ASN A 354 -3.08 8.73 -14.03
CA ASN A 354 -1.80 9.37 -13.73
C ASN A 354 -1.91 10.37 -12.58
N ALA A 355 -0.87 10.41 -11.74
CA ALA A 355 -0.66 11.44 -10.72
C ALA A 355 0.73 12.04 -10.85
N ALA A 356 0.98 13.18 -10.20
CA ALA A 356 2.28 13.84 -10.23
C ALA A 356 2.61 14.52 -8.89
N PHE A 357 3.89 14.50 -8.56
CA PHE A 357 4.49 15.39 -7.57
C PHE A 357 4.93 16.68 -8.27
N PHE A 358 4.41 17.82 -7.84
CA PHE A 358 4.80 19.13 -8.39
C PHE A 358 5.98 19.75 -7.65
N SER A 359 6.08 19.47 -6.35
CA SER A 359 7.12 19.98 -5.47
C SER A 359 7.66 18.84 -4.59
N ALA A 360 8.90 18.98 -4.14
CA ALA A 360 9.59 18.05 -3.25
C ALA A 360 10.27 18.83 -2.12
N SER A 361 9.47 19.53 -1.32
CA SER A 361 9.95 20.34 -0.20
C SER A 361 10.25 19.45 1.02
N SER A 362 11.40 19.67 1.67
CA SER A 362 11.62 19.22 3.05
C SER A 362 10.55 19.76 3.98
N VAL A 363 10.42 19.17 5.16
CA VAL A 363 9.63 19.76 6.25
C VAL A 363 10.24 21.08 6.77
N GLN A 364 11.52 21.35 6.52
CA GLN A 364 12.21 22.53 7.02
C GLN A 364 11.57 23.83 6.54
N LYS A 365 11.28 24.73 7.49
CA LYS A 365 10.74 26.05 7.21
C LYS A 365 11.86 27.00 6.76
N PRO A 366 11.74 27.64 5.58
CA PRO A 366 12.72 28.63 5.15
C PRO A 366 12.87 29.78 6.15
N LYS A 367 14.11 30.14 6.49
CA LYS A 367 14.41 31.27 7.37
C LYS A 367 14.36 32.58 6.62
N PHE A 368 13.75 33.59 7.23
CA PHE A 368 13.74 34.96 6.70
C PHE A 368 15.00 35.70 7.14
N PHE A 369 15.78 36.20 6.18
CA PHE A 369 17.06 36.88 6.43
C PHE A 369 17.02 38.40 6.25
N GLY A 370 15.83 38.99 6.07
CA GLY A 370 15.65 40.43 5.88
C GLY A 370 15.55 40.87 4.41
N ILE A 371 15.32 42.15 4.18
CA ILE A 371 14.96 42.70 2.85
C ILE A 371 16.20 43.17 2.04
N SER A 372 17.41 43.10 2.62
CA SER A 372 18.65 43.47 1.92
C SER A 372 18.91 42.54 0.72
N ALA A 373 19.75 42.97 -0.22
CA ALA A 373 20.12 42.15 -1.37
C ALA A 373 20.79 40.84 -0.92
N GLU A 374 21.65 40.92 0.10
CA GLU A 374 22.30 39.79 0.74
C GLU A 374 21.30 38.90 1.49
N GLY A 375 20.33 39.49 2.18
CA GLY A 375 19.27 38.76 2.88
C GLY A 375 18.39 37.96 1.93
N LYS A 376 17.96 38.57 0.81
CA LYS A 376 17.19 37.88 -0.24
C LYS A 376 18.01 36.78 -0.94
N ALA A 377 19.30 37.00 -1.15
CA ALA A 377 20.17 35.97 -1.72
C ALA A 377 20.38 34.80 -0.76
N ALA A 378 20.58 35.07 0.53
CA ALA A 378 20.68 34.05 1.57
C ALA A 378 19.39 33.26 1.73
N GLU A 379 18.23 33.93 1.71
CA GLU A 379 16.91 33.29 1.74
C GLU A 379 16.67 32.40 0.52
N LEU A 380 17.04 32.87 -0.68
CA LEU A 380 16.95 32.06 -1.90
C LEU A 380 17.87 30.83 -1.83
N ASN A 381 19.11 31.00 -1.36
CA ASN A 381 20.04 29.88 -1.20
C ASN A 381 19.54 28.87 -0.18
N TYR A 382 19.01 29.35 0.95
CA TYR A 382 18.42 28.49 1.98
C TYR A 382 17.21 27.73 1.43
N LYS A 383 16.28 28.40 0.76
CA LYS A 383 15.11 27.76 0.12
C LYS A 383 15.52 26.75 -0.96
N ARG A 384 16.58 27.03 -1.71
CA ARG A 384 17.13 26.10 -2.71
C ARG A 384 17.72 24.85 -2.06
N ASN A 385 18.45 24.99 -0.95
CA ASN A 385 19.06 23.83 -0.31
C ASN A 385 18.01 22.89 0.32
N ASN A 386 16.83 23.41 0.72
CA ASN A 386 15.70 22.59 1.21
C ASN A 386 15.12 21.67 0.12
N VAL A 387 15.36 22.00 -1.14
CA VAL A 387 14.95 21.19 -2.31
C VAL A 387 16.14 20.40 -2.85
N HIS A 388 17.34 20.98 -2.89
CA HIS A 388 18.52 20.38 -3.54
C HIS A 388 19.25 19.30 -2.72
N GLU A 389 19.24 19.31 -1.38
CA GLU A 389 19.94 18.27 -0.59
C GLU A 389 19.23 16.90 -0.63
N PHE A 390 17.94 16.83 -0.95
CA PHE A 390 17.29 15.57 -1.31
C PHE A 390 17.76 15.01 -2.67
N LEU A 391 18.27 15.87 -3.54
CA LEU A 391 18.48 15.57 -4.97
C LEU A 391 19.94 15.26 -5.30
N ASN A 392 20.87 15.74 -4.48
CA ASN A 392 22.31 15.66 -4.73
C ASN A 392 23.03 14.97 -3.56
N ASN A 393 23.02 13.64 -3.56
CA ASN A 393 24.12 12.87 -2.98
C ASN A 393 24.95 12.32 -4.14
N PRO A 394 26.09 12.96 -4.51
CA PRO A 394 27.08 12.28 -5.32
C PRO A 394 27.73 11.22 -4.43
N ALA A 395 27.29 9.98 -4.59
CA ALA A 395 28.17 8.87 -4.26
C ALA A 395 29.32 8.90 -5.28
N ASP A 396 30.39 9.62 -4.93
CA ASP A 396 31.70 9.52 -5.58
C ASP A 396 32.44 8.26 -5.08
#